data_AF-A0A5N8X057-F1
#
_entry.id   AF-A0A5N8X057-F1
#
_cell.length_a   1.000
_cell.length_b   1.000
_cell.length_c   1.000
_cell.angle_alpha   90.00
_cell.angle_beta   90.00
_cell.angle_gamma   90.00
#
_symmetry.space_group_name_H-M   'P 1'
#
loop_
_entity.id
_entity.type
_entity.pdbx_description
1 polymer ?
#
loop_
_entity_poly.entity_id
_entity_poly.type
_entity_poly.pdbx_seq_one_letter_code
_entity_poly.pdbx_strand_id
1 'polypeptide(L)' 'MPSALSDLVWTELDTRAVDTARVLAADAVQRVGNGHPGTAMSLAPAAYTLF' A
#
# COMPACT_ATOMS: atom_id res chain seq x y z
N MET A 1 13.22 -11.40 -28.04
CA MET A 1 13.16 -10.22 -27.16
C MET A 1 12.79 -10.73 -25.77
N PRO A 2 13.61 -10.57 -24.73
CA PRO A 2 13.15 -10.85 -23.38
C PRO A 2 12.03 -9.84 -23.07
N SER A 3 10.86 -10.35 -22.69
CA SER A 3 9.69 -9.57 -22.30
C SER A 3 10.10 -8.59 -21.19
N ALA A 4 9.99 -7.29 -21.45
CA ALA A 4 10.30 -6.21 -20.51
C ALA A 4 9.21 -6.04 -19.43
N LEU A 5 8.70 -7.15 -18.90
CA LEU A 5 7.98 -7.21 -17.64
C LEU A 5 8.78 -8.19 -16.80
N SER A 6 9.73 -7.66 -16.04
CA SER A 6 10.24 -8.36 -14.86
C SER A 6 9.01 -8.90 -14.12
N ASP A 7 8.93 -10.20 -13.90
CA ASP A 7 7.74 -10.82 -13.32
C ASP A 7 7.33 -10.02 -12.07
N LEU A 8 6.09 -9.52 -12.03
CA LEU A 8 5.51 -8.76 -10.92
C LEU A 8 5.22 -9.71 -9.75
N VAL A 9 6.26 -10.40 -9.29
CA VAL A 9 6.18 -11.36 -8.19
C VAL A 9 6.28 -10.60 -6.90
N TRP A 10 5.17 -10.58 -6.16
CA TRP A 10 5.12 -10.04 -4.82
C TRP A 10 5.98 -10.89 -3.88
N THR A 11 6.85 -10.19 -3.18
CA THR A 11 7.64 -10.69 -2.07
C THR A 11 6.91 -10.45 -0.75
N GLU A 12 7.43 -11.04 0.32
CA GLU A 12 6.97 -10.75 1.67
C GLU A 12 7.20 -9.27 2.05
N LEU A 13 8.26 -8.64 1.52
CA LEU A 13 8.55 -7.24 1.78
C LEU A 13 7.47 -6.32 1.20
N ASP A 14 6.99 -6.61 -0.01
CA ASP A 14 5.92 -5.86 -0.67
C ASP A 14 4.62 -5.93 0.14
N THR A 15 4.30 -7.12 0.64
CA THR A 15 3.14 -7.32 1.53
C THR A 15 3.26 -6.48 2.80
N ARG A 16 4.44 -6.51 3.45
CA ARG A 16 4.70 -5.71 4.66
C ARG A 16 4.66 -4.21 4.37
N ALA A 17 5.12 -3.76 3.20
CA ALA A 17 5.06 -2.35 2.82
C ALA A 17 3.61 -1.87 2.68
N VAL A 18 2.75 -2.65 2.03
CA VAL A 18 1.33 -2.36 1.88
C VAL A 18 0.61 -2.36 3.23
N ASP A 19 0.90 -3.32 4.10
CA ASP A 19 0.30 -3.36 5.44
C ASP A 19 0.79 -2.19 6.32
N THR A 20 2.05 -1.79 6.17
CA THR A 20 2.58 -0.59 6.82
C THR A 20 1.82 0.66 6.36
N ALA A 21 1.59 0.82 5.05
CA ALA A 21 0.81 1.95 4.53
C ALA A 21 -0.63 1.97 5.06
N ARG A 22 -1.28 0.80 5.20
CA ARG A 22 -2.61 0.69 5.79
C ARG A 22 -2.64 1.13 7.25
N VAL A 23 -1.68 0.66 8.04
CA VAL A 23 -1.61 0.99 9.47
C VAL A 23 -1.29 2.47 9.66
N LEU A 24 -0.37 3.04 8.86
CA LEU A 24 -0.08 4.47 8.90
C LEU A 24 -1.28 5.33 8.51
N ALA A 25 -2.08 4.91 7.53
CA ALA A 25 -3.31 5.61 7.16
C ALA A 25 -4.34 5.59 8.29
N ALA A 26 -4.51 4.45 8.96
CA ALA A 26 -5.38 4.32 10.12
C ALA A 26 -4.88 5.17 11.30
N ASP A 27 -3.60 5.09 11.64
CA ASP A 27 -2.98 5.83 12.75
C ASP A 27 -3.04 7.34 12.53
N ALA A 28 -2.72 7.82 11.33
CA ALA A 28 -2.74 9.25 11.02
C ALA A 28 -4.14 9.86 11.20
N VAL A 29 -5.18 9.16 10.74
CA VAL A 29 -6.58 9.59 10.92
C VAL A 29 -6.99 9.50 12.38
N GLN A 30 -6.65 8.41 13.06
CA GLN A 30 -6.98 8.22 14.46
C GLN A 30 -6.34 9.30 15.35
N ARG A 31 -5.07 9.65 15.07
CA ARG A 31 -4.32 10.67 15.80
C ARG A 31 -4.96 12.05 15.72
N VAL A 32 -5.50 12.44 14.56
CA VAL A 32 -6.20 13.73 14.39
C VAL A 32 -7.69 13.65 14.75
N GLY A 33 -8.21 12.44 14.95
CA GLY A 33 -9.59 12.16 15.38
C GLY A 33 -10.65 12.33 14.29
N ASN A 34 -10.26 12.54 13.03
CA ASN A 34 -11.18 12.66 11.89
C ASN A 34 -10.45 12.39 10.55
N GLY A 35 -11.18 11.89 9.55
CA GLY A 35 -10.63 11.61 8.22
C GLY A 35 -11.24 10.38 7.54
N HIS A 36 -10.67 9.96 6.41
CA HIS A 36 -11.19 8.85 5.59
C HIS A 36 -10.11 7.77 5.38
N PRO A 37 -9.86 6.89 6.36
CA PRO A 37 -8.79 5.91 6.26
C PRO A 37 -9.13 4.78 5.27
N GLY A 38 -10.42 4.51 5.05
CA GLY A 38 -10.88 3.37 4.24
C GLY A 38 -10.39 3.36 2.80
N THR A 39 -10.47 4.49 2.10
CA THR A 39 -9.98 4.59 0.71
C THR A 39 -8.46 4.42 0.64
N ALA A 40 -7.71 5.07 1.55
CA ALA A 40 -6.26 4.94 1.61
C ALA A 40 -5.82 3.49 1.89
N MET A 41 -6.48 2.81 2.83
CA MET A 41 -6.15 1.42 3.18
C MET A 41 -6.49 0.42 2.05
N SER A 42 -7.64 0.59 1.40
CA SER A 42 -8.07 -0.29 0.30
C SER A 42 -7.22 -0.11 -0.96
N LEU A 43 -6.78 1.12 -1.24
CA LEU A 43 -5.93 1.45 -2.38
C LEU A 43 -4.42 1.30 -2.12
N ALA A 44 -4.00 1.01 -0.88
CA ALA A 44 -2.58 0.82 -0.55
C ALA A 44 -1.83 -0.16 -1.49
N PRO A 45 -2.39 -1.32 -1.89
CA PRO A 45 -1.74 -2.21 -2.87
C PRO A 45 -1.52 -1.55 -4.24
N ALA A 46 -2.52 -0.80 -4.72
CA ALA A 46 -2.46 -0.13 -6.01
C ALA A 46 -1.46 1.02 -5.99
N ALA A 47 -1.44 1.80 -4.90
CA ALA A 47 -0.47 2.86 -4.70
C ALA A 47 0.96 2.31 -4.67
N TYR A 48 1.20 1.24 -3.91
CA TYR A 48 2.51 0.58 -3.84
C TYR A 48 2.99 0.02 -5.19
N THR A 49 2.07 -0.45 -6.02
CA THR A 49 2.42 -0.98 -7.35
C THR A 49 2.82 0.15 -8.32
N LEU A 50 2.27 1.36 -8.13
CA LEU A 50 2.51 2.50 -9.00
C LEU A 50 3.72 3.34 -8.61
N PHE A 51 4.15 3.30 -7.34
CA PHE A 51 5.17 4.16 -6.74
C PHE A 51 6.15 3.38 -5.88
#